data_AF-A0A7J5B829-F1
#
_entry.id   AF-A0A7J5B829-F1
#
_cell.length_a   1.000
_cell.length_b   1.000
_cell.length_c   1.000
_cell.angle_alpha   90.00
_cell.angle_beta   90.00
_cell.angle_gamma   90.00
#
_symmetry.space_group_name_H-M   'P 1'
#
loop_
_entity.id
_entity.type
_entity.pdbx_description
1 polymer ?
#
loop_
_entity_poly.entity_id
_entity_poly.type
_entity_poly.pdbx_seq_one_letter_code
_entity_poly.pdbx_strand_id
1 'polypeptide(L)' 'MSTRTVTPTDTSTAPKPSPDSTLGARLAAASRREQGFTTAVDGPAVLAGLRGLCNAPRPMRAPVAEKCEGPAP' A
#
# COMPACT_ATOMS: atom_id res chain seq x y z
N MET A 1 -35.22 -3.11 -23.09
CA MET A 1 -33.77 -2.81 -22.97
C MET A 1 -33.64 -1.55 -22.13
N SER A 2 -33.41 -1.69 -20.82
CA SER A 2 -33.40 -0.55 -19.87
C SER A 2 -31.96 -0.23 -19.50
N THR A 3 -31.44 0.92 -19.95
CA THR A 3 -30.09 1.38 -19.62
C THR A 3 -30.09 2.01 -18.24
N ARG A 4 -29.49 1.31 -17.27
CA ARG A 4 -29.28 1.84 -15.92
C ARG A 4 -27.99 2.66 -15.94
N THR A 5 -28.13 3.99 -15.99
CA THR A 5 -27.02 4.92 -15.78
C THR A 5 -26.53 4.77 -14.33
N VAL A 6 -25.37 4.15 -14.14
CA VAL A 6 -24.70 4.09 -12.83
C VAL A 6 -23.86 5.36 -12.72
N THR A 7 -24.34 6.32 -11.93
CA THR A 7 -23.53 7.47 -11.51
C THR A 7 -22.40 6.96 -10.64
N PRO A 8 -21.11 7.10 -11.02
CA PRO A 8 -20.03 6.74 -10.11
C PRO A 8 -20.11 7.69 -8.91
N THR A 9 -20.35 7.14 -7.73
CA THR A 9 -20.20 7.85 -6.47
C THR A 9 -18.70 7.98 -6.23
N ASP A 10 -18.10 8.99 -6.85
CA ASP A 10 -16.72 9.39 -6.65
C ASP A 10 -16.68 10.33 -5.45
N THR A 11 -16.51 9.81 -4.23
CA THR A 11 -15.87 10.56 -3.13
C THR A 11 -15.38 9.58 -2.07
N SER A 12 -14.35 8.80 -2.40
CA SER A 12 -13.28 8.59 -1.41
C SER A 12 -12.13 9.46 -1.83
N THR A 13 -12.07 10.66 -1.25
CA THR A 13 -10.94 11.55 -1.45
C THR A 13 -9.75 10.93 -0.76
N ALA A 14 -8.99 10.14 -1.51
CA ALA A 14 -7.68 9.73 -1.05
C ALA A 14 -6.87 10.97 -0.65
N PRO A 15 -6.08 10.91 0.44
CA PRO A 15 -5.36 12.07 0.92
C PRO A 15 -4.58 12.70 -0.21
N LYS A 16 -4.94 13.94 -0.58
CA LYS A 16 -4.17 14.69 -1.56
C LYS A 16 -2.75 14.82 -0.99
N PRO A 17 -1.70 14.45 -1.75
CA PRO A 17 -0.33 14.60 -1.28
C PRO A 17 -0.16 16.04 -0.79
N SER A 18 0.25 16.21 0.46
CA SER A 18 0.49 17.55 1.01
C SER A 18 1.59 18.20 0.18
N PRO A 19 1.52 19.52 -0.06
CA PRO A 19 2.61 20.24 -0.73
C PRO A 19 3.95 20.08 0.02
N ASP A 20 3.88 19.84 1.34
CA ASP A 20 5.02 19.60 2.23
C ASP A 20 5.57 18.17 2.18
N SER A 21 4.95 17.27 1.42
CA SER A 21 5.44 15.90 1.23
C SER A 21 6.82 15.92 0.56
N THR A 22 7.73 15.06 0.98
CA THR A 22 9.06 14.95 0.36
C THR A 22 8.96 14.62 -1.14
N LEU A 23 9.98 14.99 -1.94
CA LEU A 23 10.00 14.70 -3.37
C LEU A 23 9.79 13.20 -3.68
N GLY A 24 10.40 12.32 -2.89
CA GLY A 24 10.19 10.87 -3.00
C GLY A 24 8.75 10.44 -2.74
N ALA A 25 8.08 11.04 -1.73
CA ALA A 25 6.68 10.75 -1.45
C ALA A 25 5.77 11.19 -2.61
N ARG A 26 6.07 12.33 -3.25
CA ARG A 26 5.34 12.80 -4.43
C ARG A 26 5.54 11.90 -5.65
N LEU A 27 6.77 11.46 -5.92
CA LEU A 27 7.08 10.53 -7.01
C LEU A 27 6.39 9.18 -6.81
N ALA A 28 6.44 8.63 -5.60
CA ALA A 28 5.76 7.38 -5.29
C ALA A 28 4.22 7.49 -5.43
N ALA A 29 3.64 8.64 -5.08
CA ALA A 29 2.22 8.90 -5.30
C ALA A 29 1.87 9.00 -6.79
N ALA A 30 2.68 9.70 -7.59
CA ALA A 30 2.50 9.82 -9.04
C ALA A 30 2.59 8.45 -9.73
N SER A 31 3.64 7.67 -9.43
CA SER A 31 3.85 6.34 -10.02
C SER A 31 2.70 5.36 -9.72
N ARG A 32 2.12 5.42 -8.51
CA ARG A 32 0.95 4.60 -8.17
C ARG A 32 -0.28 4.97 -9.00
N ARG A 33 -0.51 6.26 -9.23
CA ARG A 33 -1.62 6.76 -10.05
C ARG A 33 -1.48 6.33 -11.51
N GLU A 34 -0.27 6.41 -12.07
CA GLU A 34 0.02 5.94 -13.44
C GLU A 34 -0.24 4.44 -13.60
N GLN A 35 0.04 3.65 -12.57
CA GLN A 35 -0.24 2.22 -12.54
C GLN A 35 -1.72 1.89 -12.21
N GLY A 36 -2.58 2.89 -12.05
CA GLY A 36 -4.00 2.70 -11.75
C GLY A 36 -4.29 2.26 -10.31
N PHE A 37 -3.31 2.31 -9.40
CA PHE A 37 -3.54 2.02 -7.99
C PHE A 37 -4.25 3.19 -7.31
N THR A 38 -5.39 2.90 -6.68
CA THR A 38 -6.08 3.89 -5.86
C THR A 38 -5.27 4.18 -4.60
N THR A 39 -5.20 5.45 -4.24
CA THR A 39 -4.45 5.90 -3.05
C THR A 39 -5.24 5.72 -1.74
N ALA A 40 -6.48 5.24 -1.81
CA ALA A 40 -7.34 4.95 -0.67
C ALA A 40 -7.88 3.52 -0.74
N VAL A 41 -7.92 2.89 0.43
CA VAL A 41 -8.58 1.60 0.67
C VAL A 41 -9.88 1.91 1.41
N ASP A 42 -11.02 1.72 0.77
CA ASP A 42 -12.31 2.18 1.31
C ASP A 42 -13.08 1.13 2.12
N GLY A 43 -12.68 -0.13 2.05
CA GLY A 43 -13.37 -1.22 2.74
C GLY A 43 -13.06 -1.24 4.24
N PRO A 44 -14.05 -1.11 5.15
CA PRO A 44 -13.80 -1.14 6.59
C PRO A 44 -13.20 -2.47 7.05
N ALA A 45 -13.62 -3.59 6.45
CA ALA A 45 -13.02 -4.91 6.69
C ALA A 45 -11.56 -4.98 6.21
N VAL A 46 -11.23 -4.35 5.08
CA VAL A 46 -9.87 -4.31 4.54
C VAL A 46 -8.98 -3.46 5.44
N LEU A 47 -9.46 -2.30 5.89
CA LEU A 47 -8.75 -1.45 6.83
C LEU A 47 -8.52 -2.15 8.18
N ALA A 48 -9.51 -2.90 8.69
CA ALA A 48 -9.36 -3.70 9.91
C ALA A 48 -8.29 -4.79 9.73
N GLY A 49 -8.30 -5.49 8.58
CA GLY A 49 -7.28 -6.48 8.24
C GLY A 49 -5.87 -5.88 8.14
N LEU A 50 -5.72 -4.76 7.42
CA LEU A 50 -4.44 -4.05 7.29
C LEU A 50 -3.92 -3.57 8.64
N ARG A 51 -4.78 -2.98 9.49
CA ARG A 51 -4.41 -2.61 10.87
C ARG A 51 -3.99 -3.83 11.67
N GLY A 52 -4.68 -4.95 11.53
CA GLY A 52 -4.32 -6.23 12.14
C GLY A 52 -2.92 -6.68 11.73
N LEU A 53 -2.58 -6.62 10.44
CA LEU A 53 -1.25 -6.95 9.94
C LEU A 53 -0.16 -6.00 10.44
N CYS A 54 -0.45 -4.69 10.51
CA CYS A 54 0.50 -3.71 11.04
C CYS A 54 0.77 -3.89 12.54
N ASN A 55 -0.24 -4.29 13.31
CA ASN A 55 -0.14 -4.50 14.74
C ASN A 55 0.28 -5.93 15.11
N ALA A 56 0.24 -6.87 14.18
CA ALA A 56 0.65 -8.24 14.41
C ALA A 56 2.15 -8.26 14.78
N PRO A 57 2.53 -8.92 15.89
CA PRO A 57 3.93 -9.16 16.19
C PRO A 57 4.59 -9.83 14.98
N ARG A 58 5.67 -9.22 14.46
CA ARG A 58 6.41 -9.85 13.36
C ARG A 58 6.89 -11.22 13.88
N PRO A 59 6.60 -12.32 13.17
CA PRO A 59 7.21 -13.59 13.51
C PRO A 59 8.71 -13.39 13.40
N MET A 60 9.39 -13.50 14.54
CA MET A 60 10.84 -13.47 14.60
C MET A 60 11.29 -14.68 13.80
N ARG A 61 11.78 -14.45 12.57
CA ARG A 61 12.53 -15.51 11.89
C ARG A 61 13.65 -15.87 12.86
N ALA A 62 13.68 -17.13 13.32
CA ALA A 62 14.85 -17.65 13.99
C ALA A 62 16.06 -17.27 13.13
N PRO A 63 17.19 -16.88 13.73
CA PRO A 63 18.37 -16.51 12.95
C PRO A 63 18.69 -17.68 12.03
N VAL A 64 18.40 -17.50 10.75
CA VAL A 64 18.95 -18.36 9.71
C VAL A 64 20.41 -17.96 9.74
N ALA A 65 21.21 -18.76 10.44
CA ALA A 65 22.65 -18.71 10.33
C ALA A 65 22.97 -19.07 8.87
N GLU A 66 22.92 -18.05 8.01
CA GLU A 66 23.48 -18.12 6.69
C GLU A 66 24.99 -18.20 6.93
N LYS A 67 25.50 -19.42 7.01
CA LYS A 67 26.93 -19.67 6.91
C LYS A 67 27.33 -19.13 5.54
N CYS A 68 27.85 -17.90 5.52
CA CYS A 68 28.71 -17.46 4.45
C CYS A 68 29.96 -18.32 4.49
N GLU A 69 29.93 -19.50 3.85
CA GLU A 69 31.13 -20.15 3.37
C GLU A 69 31.66 -19.30 2.21
N GLY A 70 32.42 -18.26 2.56
CA GLY A 70 33.34 -17.64 1.62
C GLY A 70 34.36 -18.68 1.18
N PRO A 71 34.85 -18.62 -0.08
CA PRO A 71 35.82 -19.59 -0.56
C PRO A 71 37.08 -19.52 0.30
N ALA A 72 37.54 -20.69 0.75
CA ALA A 72 38.79 -20.86 1.50
C ALA A 72 40.00 -20.42 0.65
N PRO A 73 41.11 -19.98 1.28
CA PRO A 73 42.28 -19.40 0.60
C PRO A 73 42.99 -20.37 -0.35
#